data_AF-A0A0S8DNK3-F1
#
_entry.id   AF-A0A0S8DNK3-F1
#
_cell.length_a   1.000
_cell.length_b   1.000
_cell.length_c   1.000
_cell.angle_alpha   90.00
_cell.angle_beta   90.00
_cell.angle_gamma   90.00
#
_symmetry.space_group_name_H-M   'P 1'
#
loop_
_entity.id
_entity.type
_entity.pdbx_description
1 polymer ?
#
loop_
_entity_poly.entity_id
_entity_poly.type
_entity_poly.pdbx_seq_one_letter_code
_entity_poly.pdbx_strand_id
1 'polypeptide(L)' 'MIGRFVYHHPVFDKNAPAAQAGHEEISGVNRTHYCGVYWAYVFHEDGRKSALAACKYFGKRL' A
#
# COMPACT_ATOMS: atom_id res chain seq x y z
N MET A 1 -23.63 -22.95 -4.34
CA MET A 1 -22.37 -22.29 -3.93
C MET A 1 -21.69 -21.77 -5.19
N ILE A 2 -21.42 -20.47 -5.29
CA ILE A 2 -20.87 -19.82 -6.52
C ILE A 2 -19.34 -19.63 -6.51
N GLY A 3 -18.66 -20.13 -5.46
CA GLY A 3 -17.20 -20.19 -5.40
C GLY A 3 -16.67 -20.24 -3.97
N ARG A 4 -15.43 -20.70 -3.82
CA ARG A 4 -14.63 -20.56 -2.58
C ARG A 4 -13.31 -19.92 -2.96
N PHE A 5 -12.92 -18.89 -2.21
CA PHE A 5 -11.68 -18.17 -2.42
C PHE A 5 -10.86 -18.22 -1.14
N VAL A 6 -9.54 -18.33 -1.30
CA VAL A 6 -8.59 -18.13 -0.20
C VAL A 6 -8.14 -16.69 -0.27
N TYR A 7 -8.36 -15.95 0.81
CA TYR A 7 -7.97 -14.55 0.91
C TYR A 7 -6.97 -14.39 2.05
N HIS A 8 -5.89 -13.68 1.80
CA HIS A 8 -4.92 -13.30 2.81
C HIS A 8 -5.12 -11.83 3.16
N HIS A 9 -5.51 -11.56 4.40
CA HIS A 9 -5.64 -10.20 4.90
C HIS A 9 -4.31 -9.72 5.50
N PRO A 10 -3.86 -8.50 5.19
CA PRO A 10 -2.70 -7.92 5.84
C PRO A 10 -2.90 -7.85 7.36
N VAL A 11 -1.83 -8.11 8.11
CA VAL A 11 -1.84 -7.98 9.57
C VAL A 11 -1.23 -6.63 9.93
N PHE A 12 -1.98 -5.80 10.65
CA PHE A 12 -1.47 -4.58 11.26
C PHE A 12 -1.10 -4.87 12.71
N ASP A 13 0.20 -5.03 12.97
CA ASP A 13 0.74 -5.28 14.31
C ASP A 13 1.54 -4.07 14.83
N LYS A 14 2.17 -4.22 16.00
CA LYS A 14 2.99 -3.16 16.62
C LYS A 14 4.24 -2.77 15.81
N ASN A 15 4.68 -3.61 14.87
CA ASN A 15 5.85 -3.36 14.04
C ASN A 15 5.47 -2.63 12.75
N ALA A 16 4.20 -2.70 12.34
CA ALA A 16 3.71 -2.11 11.10
C ALA A 16 4.03 -0.60 10.97
N PRO A 17 3.82 0.26 12.00
CA PRO A 17 4.14 1.69 11.87
C PRO A 17 5.62 1.95 11.55
N ALA A 18 6.54 1.21 12.18
CA ALA A 18 7.97 1.37 11.95
C ALA A 18 8.35 0.92 10.53
N ALA A 19 7.80 -0.21 10.06
CA ALA A 19 8.03 -0.68 8.70
C ALA A 19 7.44 0.28 7.64
N GLN A 20 6.26 0.85 7.91
CA GLN A 20 5.60 1.81 7.03
C GLN A 20 6.36 3.12 6.92
N ALA A 21 7.04 3.56 7.98
CA ALA A 21 7.89 4.75 7.95
C ALA A 21 9.05 4.62 6.94
N GLY A 22 9.53 3.39 6.70
CA GLY A 22 10.58 3.09 5.71
C GLY A 22 10.07 2.96 4.26
N HIS A 23 8.82 3.33 3.96
CA HIS A 23 8.26 3.16 2.60
C HIS A 23 9.08 3.87 1.52
N GLU A 24 9.59 5.08 1.81
CA GLU A 24 10.40 5.86 0.88
C GLU A 24 11.80 5.27 0.62
N GLU A 25 12.28 4.39 1.50
CA GLU A 25 13.57 3.71 1.31
C GLU A 25 13.52 2.71 0.14
N ILE A 26 12.34 2.17 -0.14
CA ILE A 26 12.14 1.18 -1.22
C ILE A 26 11.32 1.71 -2.40
N SER A 27 10.41 2.66 -2.16
CA SER A 27 9.50 3.19 -3.17
C SER A 27 10.13 4.37 -3.92
N GLY A 28 10.08 4.35 -5.25
CA GLY A 28 10.77 5.32 -6.12
C GLY A 28 12.18 4.90 -6.53
N VAL A 29 12.70 3.80 -5.97
CA VAL A 29 13.99 3.22 -6.36
C VAL A 29 13.81 2.39 -7.63
N ASN A 30 14.77 2.51 -8.57
CA ASN A 30 14.77 1.74 -9.83
C ASN A 30 13.45 1.83 -10.60
N ARG A 31 12.85 3.04 -10.65
CA ARG A 31 11.59 3.30 -11.36
C ARG A 31 10.42 2.43 -10.88
N THR A 32 10.47 1.95 -9.63
CA THR A 32 9.47 1.06 -9.03
C THR A 32 8.79 1.77 -7.86
N HIS A 33 7.46 1.74 -7.80
CA HIS A 33 6.70 2.32 -6.69
C HIS A 33 5.78 1.27 -6.08
N TYR A 34 5.70 1.26 -4.75
CA TYR A 34 4.85 0.34 -4.01
C TYR A 34 3.62 1.08 -3.48
N CYS A 35 2.44 0.52 -3.71
CA CYS A 35 1.17 1.01 -3.16
C CYS A 35 0.30 -0.18 -2.72
N GLY A 36 -0.76 0.09 -1.98
CA GLY A 36 -1.63 -0.92 -1.40
C GLY A 36 -1.87 -0.71 0.10
N VAL A 37 -2.76 -1.53 0.63
CA VAL A 37 -3.27 -1.45 2.01
C VAL A 37 -2.21 -1.68 3.09
N TYR A 38 -1.07 -2.30 2.75
CA TYR A 38 0.07 -2.49 3.65
C TYR A 38 0.75 -1.18 4.06
N TRP A 39 0.55 -0.09 3.31
CA TRP A 39 1.17 1.21 3.56
C TRP A 39 0.33 2.13 4.49
N ALA A 40 -0.68 1.59 5.18
CA ALA A 40 -1.38 2.26 6.29
C ALA A 40 -2.15 1.24 7.16
N TYR A 41 -3.38 1.55 7.58
CA TYR A 41 -4.16 0.78 8.55
C TYR A 41 -4.98 -0.37 7.94
N VAL A 42 -4.64 -0.80 6.73
CA VAL A 42 -5.22 -1.98 6.07
C VAL A 42 -6.68 -1.81 5.60
N PHE A 43 -7.26 -0.61 5.68
CA PHE A 43 -8.59 -0.36 5.14
C PHE A 43 -8.60 -0.27 3.62
N HIS A 44 -9.76 -0.51 3.01
CA HIS A 44 -9.92 -0.38 1.56
C HIS A 44 -9.54 1.03 1.05
N GLU A 45 -9.86 2.07 1.83
CA GLU A 45 -9.51 3.46 1.50
C GLU A 45 -7.99 3.71 1.51
N ASP A 46 -7.24 2.98 2.34
CA ASP A 46 -5.78 3.09 2.42
C ASP A 46 -5.10 2.61 1.15
N GLY A 47 -5.68 1.59 0.51
CA GLY A 47 -5.26 1.14 -0.82
C GLY A 47 -5.42 2.25 -1.87
N ARG A 48 -6.55 2.96 -1.84
CA ARG A 48 -6.78 4.11 -2.73
C ARG A 48 -5.81 5.25 -2.45
N LYS A 49 -5.62 5.62 -1.17
CA LYS A 49 -4.73 6.72 -0.76
C LYS A 49 -3.28 6.45 -1.18
N SER A 50 -2.77 5.25 -0.94
CA SER A 50 -1.42 4.86 -1.34
C SER A 50 -1.24 4.82 -2.85
N ALA A 51 -2.25 4.38 -3.62
CA ALA A 51 -2.21 4.46 -5.08
C ALA A 51 -2.10 5.92 -5.57
N LEU A 52 -2.85 6.84 -4.97
CA LEU A 52 -2.74 8.27 -5.29
C LEU A 52 -1.36 8.84 -4.93
N ALA A 53 -0.77 8.40 -3.82
CA ALA A 53 0.59 8.79 -3.47
C ALA A 53 1.60 8.35 -4.53
N ALA A 54 1.51 7.11 -5.04
CA ALA A 54 2.36 6.63 -6.13
C ALA A 54 2.14 7.45 -7.42
N CYS A 55 0.90 7.79 -7.77
CA CYS A 55 0.58 8.59 -8.96
C CYS A 55 1.22 9.98 -8.97
N LYS A 56 1.48 10.59 -7.81
CA LYS A 56 2.12 11.90 -7.71
C LYS A 56 3.49 11.94 -8.37
N TYR A 57 4.25 10.84 -8.30
CA TYR A 57 5.57 10.72 -8.94
C TYR A 57 5.51 10.74 -10.47
N PHE A 58 4.34 10.49 -11.06
CA PHE A 58 4.11 10.54 -12.50
C PHE A 58 3.44 11.84 -12.95
N GLY A 59 3.35 12.85 -12.07
CA GLY A 59 2.65 14.10 -12.36
C GLY A 59 1.14 13.94 -12.53
N LYS A 60 0.55 12.85 -12.03
CA LYS A 60 -0.90 12.59 -12.09
C LYS A 60 -1.52 12.92 -10.72
N ARG A 61 -2.61 13.69 -10.74
CA ARG A 61 -3.39 14.06 -9.55
C ARG A 61 -4.88 13.93 -9.89
N LEU A 62 -5.67 13.42 -8.94
CA LEU A 62 -7.14 13.45 -8.96
C LEU A 62 -7.65 14.65 -8.18
#